data_AF-A0AA89AX17-F1
#
_entry.id   AF-A0AA89AX17-F1
#
_cell.length_a   1.000
_cell.length_b   1.000
_cell.length_c   1.000
_cell.angle_alpha   90.00
_cell.angle_beta   90.00
_cell.angle_gamma   90.00
#
_symmetry.space_group_name_H-M   'P 1'
#
loop_
_entity.id
_entity.type
_entity.pdbx_description
1 polymer ?
#
loop_
_entity_poly.entity_id
_entity_poly.type
_entity_poly.pdbx_seq_one_letter_code
_entity_poly.pdbx_strand_id
1 'polypeptide(L)'
;MTGAQTNKISAASARAHTRNIEHTTPLQLSSNTGVYSAKEDHVALLGVHVALAIVGGLLGWAYVATKPPQAKVCGSPGGPPVTSPRVKLSDGRHLAYKETGIPKEEAKHKIIVVHGFDSSKDLNLPVSQELIEEFRIYFLSFDRAGYGESDPHPLRTVKSEAFDIQELADKLQIGSKLSGASLVVPFVNYWWPCFPANLSKEAFKMLLVQDQWVFRVAHYVPWLFNWWVTQKWFPSLSMLTGNMAIFSGPDLEMLKKLAEIPSVGQVDNPLHMFSS
;
A
#
# COMPACT_ATOMS: atom_id res chain seq x y z
N MET A 1 67.59 -21.80 67.48
CA MET A 1 68.32 -21.56 68.73
C MET A 1 68.47 -20.05 68.88
N THR A 2 67.64 -19.45 69.74
CA THR A 2 68.05 -18.81 71.01
C THR A 2 68.75 -17.47 70.76
N GLY A 3 68.07 -16.33 70.93
CA GLY A 3 67.93 -15.64 72.22
C GLY A 3 68.70 -14.31 72.11
N ALA A 4 68.46 -13.24 72.84
CA ALA A 4 67.57 -12.97 73.95
C ALA A 4 67.40 -11.45 74.06
N GLN A 5 66.25 -11.02 74.57
CA GLN A 5 66.02 -9.67 75.09
C GLN A 5 66.94 -9.38 76.29
N THR A 6 67.30 -8.12 76.49
CA THR A 6 67.59 -7.60 77.84
C THR A 6 66.90 -6.26 78.08
N ASN A 7 66.05 -6.30 79.10
CA ASN A 7 65.30 -5.22 79.73
C ASN A 7 66.20 -4.13 80.31
N LYS A 8 65.66 -2.91 80.41
CA LYS A 8 65.86 -2.06 81.59
C LYS A 8 64.51 -1.49 82.04
N ILE A 9 64.18 -1.79 83.29
CA ILE A 9 63.03 -1.28 84.05
C ILE A 9 63.58 -0.29 85.09
N SER A 10 62.88 0.82 85.34
CA SER A 10 62.76 1.47 86.66
C SER A 10 61.78 2.65 86.53
N ALA A 11 60.92 3.06 87.48
CA ALA A 11 60.07 2.43 88.50
C ALA A 11 59.18 3.57 89.05
N ALA A 12 57.90 3.28 89.35
CA ALA A 12 56.95 4.04 90.21
C ALA A 12 56.56 5.47 89.75
N SER A 13 55.38 6.06 89.96
CA SER A 13 54.20 5.92 90.85
C SER A 13 53.09 6.75 90.16
N ALA A 14 51.79 6.41 90.09
CA ALA A 14 50.82 6.41 91.18
C ALA A 14 49.45 5.89 90.70
N ARG A 15 48.71 5.29 91.65
CA ARG A 15 47.31 4.82 91.63
C ARG A 15 46.33 6.00 91.32
N ALA A 16 45.09 5.87 90.83
CA ALA A 16 44.02 4.95 91.23
C ALA A 16 42.77 5.03 90.29
N HIS A 17 42.11 3.88 90.05
CA HIS A 17 40.65 3.58 90.16
C HIS A 17 39.61 4.72 89.97
N THR A 18 38.48 4.57 89.27
CA THR A 18 37.41 3.55 89.40
C THR A 18 36.29 3.70 88.32
N ARG A 19 35.63 2.58 87.94
CA ARG A 19 34.19 2.33 87.62
C ARG A 19 33.46 3.26 86.61
N ASN A 20 32.52 2.84 85.76
CA ASN A 20 31.55 1.74 85.81
C ASN A 20 30.97 1.46 84.40
N ILE A 21 30.38 0.28 84.22
CA ILE A 21 29.70 -0.20 83.00
C ILE A 21 28.30 0.43 82.91
N GLU A 22 27.91 0.93 81.72
CA GLU A 22 26.50 1.08 81.34
C GLU A 22 26.20 0.34 80.03
N HIS A 23 25.18 -0.50 80.09
CA HIS A 23 24.55 -1.19 78.98
C HIS A 23 23.96 -0.18 77.99
N THR A 24 24.32 -0.27 76.72
CA THR A 24 23.58 0.35 75.62
C THR A 24 23.14 -0.72 74.63
N THR A 25 21.82 -0.83 74.49
CA THR A 25 21.08 -1.64 73.51
C THR A 25 21.50 -1.26 72.09
N PRO A 26 21.73 -2.20 71.16
CA PRO A 26 22.08 -1.83 69.80
C PRO A 26 20.84 -1.26 69.09
N LEU A 27 20.95 -0.01 68.67
CA LEU A 27 20.00 0.68 67.80
C LEU A 27 20.02 -0.05 66.45
N GLN A 28 18.94 -0.78 66.15
CA GLN A 28 18.70 -1.36 64.82
C GLN A 28 18.54 -0.21 63.82
N LEU A 29 19.61 0.10 63.08
CA LEU A 29 19.53 0.97 61.92
C LEU A 29 18.95 0.16 60.76
N SER A 30 17.63 0.21 60.59
CA SER A 30 16.96 -0.31 59.40
C SER A 30 17.50 0.42 58.17
N SER A 31 18.34 -0.25 57.38
CA SER A 31 18.78 0.24 56.08
C SER A 31 17.61 0.20 55.11
N ASN A 32 16.91 1.32 54.94
CA ASN A 32 15.82 1.44 53.97
C ASN A 32 16.27 1.36 52.50
N THR A 33 17.58 1.20 52.23
CA THR A 33 18.18 1.21 50.89
C THR A 33 17.63 0.12 49.96
N GLY A 34 17.27 -1.07 50.47
CA GLY A 34 16.66 -2.14 49.67
C GLY A 34 15.21 -1.89 49.24
N VAL A 35 14.45 -1.12 50.04
CA VAL A 35 13.05 -0.78 49.75
C VAL A 35 12.94 0.36 48.73
N TYR A 36 13.90 1.29 48.74
CA TYR A 36 13.96 2.36 47.75
C TYR A 36 14.39 1.84 46.36
N SER A 37 15.39 0.95 46.29
CA SER A 37 15.83 0.34 45.02
C SER A 37 14.72 -0.48 44.35
N ALA A 38 14.03 -1.34 45.10
CA ALA A 38 12.93 -2.14 44.54
C ALA A 38 11.75 -1.26 44.07
N LYS A 39 11.45 -0.16 44.77
CA LYS A 39 10.42 0.81 44.34
C LYS A 39 10.83 1.55 43.07
N GLU A 40 12.09 1.93 42.94
CA GLU A 40 12.62 2.54 41.70
C GLU A 40 12.56 1.55 40.54
N ASP A 41 12.92 0.28 40.75
CA ASP A 41 12.82 -0.77 39.73
C ASP A 41 11.37 -1.04 39.31
N HIS A 42 10.41 -1.03 40.25
CA HIS A 42 8.98 -1.17 39.94
C HIS A 42 8.42 0.04 39.18
N VAL A 43 8.86 1.26 39.50
CA VAL A 43 8.45 2.49 38.79
C VAL A 43 9.07 2.53 37.39
N ALA A 44 10.34 2.13 37.24
CA ALA A 44 11.00 2.01 35.94
C ALA A 44 10.33 0.94 35.07
N LEU A 45 10.03 -0.23 35.64
CA LEU A 45 9.32 -1.30 34.96
C LEU A 45 7.89 -0.86 34.55
N LEU A 46 7.17 -0.15 35.41
CA LEU A 46 5.86 0.43 35.08
C LEU A 46 5.99 1.46 33.95
N GLY A 47 7.01 2.30 33.97
CA GLY A 47 7.33 3.25 32.90
C GLY A 47 7.55 2.56 31.54
N VAL A 48 8.26 1.42 31.54
CA VAL A 48 8.44 0.59 30.33
C VAL A 48 7.10 0.03 29.84
N HIS A 49 6.26 -0.51 30.73
CA HIS A 49 4.95 -1.04 30.33
C HIS A 49 4.01 0.05 29.78
N VAL A 50 4.00 1.24 30.40
CA VAL A 50 3.24 2.39 29.92
C VAL A 50 3.75 2.86 28.55
N ALA A 51 5.07 2.96 28.37
CA ALA A 51 5.66 3.31 27.09
C ALA A 51 5.30 2.29 25.99
N LEU A 52 5.39 0.99 26.29
CA LEU A 52 4.98 -0.08 25.36
C LEU A 52 3.49 0.00 25.03
N ALA A 53 2.62 0.29 26.00
CA ALA A 53 1.19 0.46 25.78
C ALA A 53 0.88 1.67 24.88
N ILE A 54 1.58 2.80 25.09
CA ILE A 54 1.45 3.99 24.26
C ILE A 54 1.92 3.70 22.83
N VAL A 55 3.10 3.08 22.67
CA VAL A 55 3.62 2.72 21.34
C VAL A 55 2.67 1.74 20.64
N GLY A 56 2.20 0.70 21.33
CA GLY A 56 1.22 -0.24 20.80
C GLY A 56 -0.09 0.43 20.41
N GLY A 57 -0.60 1.36 21.22
CA GLY A 57 -1.79 2.16 20.92
C GLY A 57 -1.61 3.05 19.70
N LEU A 58 -0.48 3.73 19.57
CA LEU A 58 -0.15 4.57 18.42
C LEU A 58 0.01 3.75 17.13
N LEU A 59 0.67 2.58 17.21
CA LEU A 59 0.79 1.66 16.07
C LEU A 59 -0.56 1.09 15.64
N GLY A 60 -1.40 0.69 16.60
CA GLY A 60 -2.76 0.22 16.33
C GLY A 60 -3.63 1.31 15.69
N TRP A 61 -3.56 2.54 16.20
CA TRP A 61 -4.27 3.69 15.63
C TRP A 61 -3.77 3.99 14.21
N ALA A 62 -2.46 4.03 13.97
CA ALA A 62 -1.89 4.27 12.65
C ALA A 62 -2.31 3.17 11.65
N TYR A 63 -2.33 1.91 12.06
CA TYR A 63 -2.80 0.80 11.23
C TYR A 63 -4.28 0.97 10.82
N VAL A 64 -5.15 1.38 11.75
CA VAL A 64 -6.56 1.63 11.43
C VAL A 64 -6.71 2.87 10.55
N ALA A 65 -5.96 3.94 10.83
CA ALA A 65 -6.03 5.21 10.10
C ALA A 65 -5.51 5.11 8.65
N THR A 66 -4.69 4.11 8.34
CA THR A 66 -4.15 3.87 7.00
C THR A 66 -5.02 2.96 6.14
N LYS A 67 -6.05 2.32 6.73
CA LYS A 67 -6.98 1.50 5.97
C LYS A 67 -7.96 2.37 5.19
N PRO A 68 -8.10 2.15 3.87
CA PRO A 68 -9.12 2.85 3.11
C PRO A 68 -10.51 2.53 3.66
N PRO A 69 -11.46 3.48 3.58
CA PRO A 69 -12.86 3.18 3.84
C PRO A 69 -13.32 2.07 2.89
N GLN A 70 -14.24 1.24 3.34
CA GLN A 70 -14.82 0.22 2.48
C GLN A 70 -15.53 0.89 1.31
N ALA A 71 -15.15 0.52 0.08
CA ALA A 71 -15.80 1.02 -1.12
C ALA A 71 -17.29 0.66 -1.10
N LYS A 72 -18.14 1.63 -1.44
CA LYS A 72 -19.58 1.41 -1.51
C LYS A 72 -19.92 0.75 -2.83
N VAL A 73 -20.47 -0.46 -2.75
CA VAL A 73 -20.85 -1.24 -3.93
C VAL A 73 -22.01 -0.56 -4.67
N CYS A 74 -21.89 -0.44 -6.00
CA CYS A 74 -22.94 0.15 -6.82
C CYS A 74 -24.24 -0.67 -6.74
N GLY A 75 -25.35 0.01 -6.44
CA GLY A 75 -26.66 -0.59 -6.24
C GLY A 75 -26.94 -1.09 -4.82
N SER A 76 -25.98 -0.97 -3.89
CA SER A 76 -26.23 -1.24 -2.46
C SER A 76 -26.90 -0.05 -1.75
N PRO A 77 -27.59 -0.26 -0.60
CA PRO A 77 -28.15 0.85 0.18
C PRO A 77 -27.10 1.91 0.53
N GLY A 78 -27.29 3.14 0.04
CA GLY A 78 -26.36 4.25 0.24
C GLY A 78 -25.10 4.25 -0.65
N GLY A 79 -25.00 3.31 -1.59
CA GLY A 79 -23.98 3.26 -2.65
C GLY A 79 -24.42 3.99 -3.93
N PRO A 80 -23.49 4.19 -4.89
CA PRO A 80 -23.80 4.80 -6.18
C PRO A 80 -24.84 3.99 -6.97
N PRO A 81 -25.62 4.63 -7.87
CA PRO A 81 -26.54 3.91 -8.73
C PRO A 81 -25.77 3.07 -9.77
N VAL A 82 -26.46 2.07 -10.29
CA VAL A 82 -25.97 1.27 -11.43
C VAL A 82 -26.51 1.89 -12.69
N THR A 83 -25.62 2.27 -13.60
CA THR A 83 -25.96 2.94 -14.86
C THR A 83 -25.50 2.17 -16.10
N SER A 84 -24.54 1.26 -15.93
CA SER A 84 -23.97 0.47 -17.01
C SER A 84 -24.51 -0.98 -16.98
N PRO A 85 -24.52 -1.68 -18.12
CA PRO A 85 -24.82 -3.11 -18.11
C PRO A 85 -23.74 -3.87 -17.32
N ARG A 86 -24.17 -4.93 -16.63
CA ARG A 86 -23.29 -5.75 -15.79
C ARG A 86 -23.55 -7.23 -15.96
N VAL A 87 -22.48 -8.02 -15.83
CA VAL A 87 -22.52 -9.48 -15.81
C VAL A 87 -22.28 -9.97 -14.40
N LYS A 88 -23.15 -10.84 -13.89
CA LYS A 88 -22.93 -11.53 -12.62
C LYS A 88 -22.05 -12.77 -12.82
N LEU A 89 -20.92 -12.80 -12.14
CA LEU A 89 -19.96 -13.90 -12.08
C LEU A 89 -20.46 -15.03 -11.17
N SER A 90 -19.78 -16.18 -11.26
CA SER A 90 -20.07 -17.41 -10.54
C SER A 90 -19.93 -17.26 -9.02
N ASP A 91 -19.01 -16.39 -8.58
CA ASP A 91 -18.80 -16.05 -7.17
C ASP A 91 -19.80 -14.98 -6.64
N GLY A 92 -20.70 -14.50 -7.49
CA GLY A 92 -21.75 -13.54 -7.15
C GLY A 92 -21.40 -12.08 -7.39
N ARG A 93 -20.14 -11.74 -7.68
CA ARG A 93 -19.72 -10.38 -8.07
C ARG A 93 -20.30 -9.96 -9.42
N HIS A 94 -20.37 -8.67 -9.66
CA HIS A 94 -20.74 -8.08 -10.95
C HIS A 94 -19.54 -7.40 -11.61
N LEU A 95 -19.40 -7.58 -12.92
CA LEU A 95 -18.52 -6.79 -13.76
C LEU A 95 -19.33 -5.89 -14.68
N ALA A 96 -19.09 -4.58 -14.62
CA ALA A 96 -19.66 -3.61 -15.53
C ALA A 96 -18.87 -3.55 -16.84
N TYR A 97 -19.57 -3.37 -17.94
CA TYR A 97 -18.96 -3.40 -19.27
C TYR A 97 -19.59 -2.41 -20.24
N LYS A 98 -18.93 -2.22 -21.37
CA LYS A 98 -19.33 -1.38 -22.49
C LYS A 98 -18.94 -2.04 -23.80
N GLU A 99 -19.88 -2.10 -24.72
CA GLU A 99 -19.70 -2.64 -26.07
C GLU A 99 -19.61 -1.47 -27.07
N THR A 100 -18.61 -1.48 -27.95
CA THR A 100 -18.44 -0.47 -29.01
C THR A 100 -17.93 -1.10 -30.31
N GLY A 101 -18.02 -0.35 -31.42
CA GLY A 101 -17.64 -0.81 -32.75
C GLY A 101 -18.76 -1.58 -33.45
N ILE A 102 -18.38 -2.55 -34.29
CA ILE A 102 -19.33 -3.39 -35.04
C ILE A 102 -20.06 -4.36 -34.11
N PRO A 103 -21.37 -4.61 -34.28
CA PRO A 103 -22.10 -5.61 -33.50
C PRO A 103 -21.39 -6.96 -33.46
N LYS A 104 -21.38 -7.62 -32.29
CA LYS A 104 -20.58 -8.84 -32.06
C LYS A 104 -20.94 -9.99 -33.00
N GLU A 105 -22.16 -10.02 -33.53
CA GLU A 105 -22.68 -11.01 -34.47
C GLU A 105 -22.12 -10.82 -35.88
N GLU A 106 -21.77 -9.58 -36.24
CA GLU A 106 -21.23 -9.19 -37.54
C GLU A 106 -19.71 -9.01 -37.54
N ALA A 107 -19.11 -8.90 -36.36
CA ALA A 107 -17.69 -8.62 -36.21
C ALA A 107 -16.81 -9.78 -36.67
N LYS A 108 -15.77 -9.46 -37.45
CA LYS A 108 -14.70 -10.40 -37.83
C LYS A 108 -13.68 -10.55 -36.71
N HIS A 109 -13.41 -9.46 -36.00
CA HIS A 109 -12.44 -9.42 -34.90
C HIS A 109 -13.13 -8.92 -33.63
N LYS A 110 -12.90 -9.63 -32.52
CA LYS A 110 -13.43 -9.27 -31.20
C LYS A 110 -12.28 -9.07 -30.24
N ILE A 111 -12.24 -7.90 -29.60
CA ILE A 111 -11.14 -7.48 -28.74
C ILE A 111 -11.70 -7.13 -27.37
N ILE A 112 -11.14 -7.72 -26.33
CA ILE A 112 -11.44 -7.34 -24.95
C ILE A 112 -10.38 -6.33 -24.49
N VAL A 113 -10.82 -5.18 -24.01
CA VAL A 113 -9.97 -4.07 -23.59
C VAL A 113 -9.91 -4.05 -22.07
N VAL A 114 -8.72 -4.28 -21.53
CA VAL A 114 -8.45 -4.21 -20.10
C VAL A 114 -7.81 -2.85 -19.81
N HIS A 115 -8.56 -1.96 -19.16
CA HIS A 115 -8.09 -0.60 -18.88
C HIS A 115 -6.95 -0.55 -17.85
N GLY A 116 -6.24 0.57 -17.87
CA GLY A 116 -5.11 0.85 -16.98
C GLY A 116 -5.48 1.26 -15.56
N PHE A 117 -4.47 1.66 -14.80
CA PHE A 117 -4.66 2.43 -13.57
C PHE A 117 -5.33 3.78 -13.88
N ASP A 118 -6.17 4.28 -12.97
CA ASP A 118 -6.91 5.55 -13.12
C ASP A 118 -7.72 5.67 -14.43
N SER A 119 -8.37 4.57 -14.82
CA SER A 119 -9.17 4.49 -16.04
C SER A 119 -10.40 3.62 -15.78
N SER A 120 -11.23 3.42 -16.80
CA SER A 120 -12.47 2.65 -16.71
C SER A 120 -12.77 1.98 -18.06
N LYS A 121 -13.88 1.22 -18.10
CA LYS A 121 -14.50 0.72 -19.34
C LYS A 121 -14.79 1.81 -20.38
N ASP A 122 -14.81 3.08 -19.98
CA ASP A 122 -15.08 4.23 -20.86
C ASP A 122 -13.82 4.77 -21.53
N LEU A 123 -12.69 4.06 -21.43
CA LEU A 123 -11.48 4.36 -22.20
C LEU A 123 -11.80 4.39 -23.71
N ASN A 124 -11.59 5.56 -24.32
CA ASN A 124 -11.67 5.73 -25.76
C ASN A 124 -10.34 5.34 -26.41
N LEU A 125 -10.35 4.27 -27.21
CA LEU A 125 -9.18 3.88 -27.99
C LEU A 125 -9.07 4.79 -29.23
N PRO A 126 -7.85 5.29 -29.56
CA PRO A 126 -7.63 6.12 -30.74
C PRO A 126 -7.58 5.28 -32.02
N VAL A 127 -8.65 4.54 -32.29
CA VAL A 127 -8.83 3.75 -33.52
C VAL A 127 -9.86 4.48 -34.38
N SER A 128 -9.52 4.76 -35.64
CA SER A 128 -10.41 5.48 -36.53
C SER A 128 -11.63 4.63 -36.91
N GLN A 129 -12.77 5.26 -37.17
CA GLN A 129 -13.98 4.52 -37.52
C GLN A 129 -13.82 3.76 -38.84
N GLU A 130 -13.05 4.30 -39.79
CA GLU A 130 -12.76 3.62 -41.05
C GLU A 130 -12.08 2.27 -40.82
N LEU A 131 -11.13 2.20 -39.89
CA LEU A 131 -10.46 0.94 -39.53
C LEU A 131 -11.40 -0.01 -38.79
N ILE A 132 -12.24 0.50 -37.89
CA ILE A 132 -13.23 -0.31 -37.17
C ILE A 132 -14.20 -0.98 -38.16
N GLU A 133 -14.66 -0.23 -39.16
CA GLU A 133 -15.57 -0.71 -40.20
C GLU A 133 -14.85 -1.65 -41.20
N GLU A 134 -13.68 -1.26 -41.70
CA GLU A 134 -12.89 -2.04 -42.67
C GLU A 134 -12.52 -3.43 -42.10
N PHE A 135 -12.00 -3.45 -40.87
CA PHE A 135 -11.59 -4.69 -40.21
C PHE A 135 -12.75 -5.38 -39.47
N ARG A 136 -13.94 -4.77 -39.44
CA ARG A 136 -15.13 -5.28 -38.74
C ARG A 136 -14.84 -5.61 -37.28
N ILE A 137 -14.33 -4.62 -36.53
CA ILE A 137 -13.85 -4.80 -35.16
C ILE A 137 -14.97 -4.52 -34.15
N TYR A 138 -15.12 -5.43 -33.19
CA TYR A 138 -15.90 -5.27 -31.98
C TYR A 138 -14.98 -5.08 -30.78
N PHE A 139 -15.31 -4.13 -29.92
CA PHE A 139 -14.63 -3.90 -28.65
C PHE A 139 -15.56 -4.17 -27.48
N LEU A 140 -15.05 -4.92 -26.51
CA LEU A 140 -15.63 -5.07 -25.18
C LEU A 140 -14.67 -4.47 -24.15
N SER A 141 -15.04 -3.34 -23.58
CA SER A 141 -14.34 -2.74 -22.45
C SER A 141 -15.08 -3.08 -21.16
N PHE A 142 -14.37 -3.36 -20.07
CA PHE A 142 -15.01 -3.66 -18.79
C PHE A 142 -14.26 -3.03 -17.63
N ASP A 143 -15.00 -2.67 -16.58
CA ASP A 143 -14.42 -2.20 -15.34
C ASP A 143 -13.84 -3.40 -14.59
N ARG A 144 -12.53 -3.37 -14.33
CA ARG A 144 -11.85 -4.45 -13.61
C ARG A 144 -12.38 -4.52 -12.18
N ALA A 145 -12.24 -5.66 -11.50
CA ALA A 145 -12.70 -5.80 -10.12
C ALA A 145 -12.19 -4.66 -9.22
N GLY A 146 -13.12 -3.94 -8.58
CA GLY A 146 -12.85 -2.76 -7.74
C GLY A 146 -12.77 -1.42 -8.47
N TYR A 147 -13.03 -1.36 -9.79
CA TYR A 147 -13.14 -0.13 -10.57
C TYR A 147 -14.58 0.16 -10.97
N GLY A 148 -14.87 1.46 -11.15
CA GLY A 148 -16.14 1.94 -11.72
C GLY A 148 -17.37 1.30 -11.07
N GLU A 149 -18.17 0.61 -11.88
CA GLU A 149 -19.41 -0.04 -11.44
C GLU A 149 -19.26 -1.56 -11.16
N SER A 150 -18.03 -2.08 -11.17
CA SER A 150 -17.72 -3.48 -10.87
C SER A 150 -17.50 -3.73 -9.38
N ASP A 151 -17.93 -4.89 -8.91
CA ASP A 151 -17.75 -5.30 -7.52
C ASP A 151 -16.25 -5.55 -7.20
N PRO A 152 -15.79 -5.24 -5.98
CA PRO A 152 -14.41 -5.47 -5.57
C PRO A 152 -14.11 -6.96 -5.39
N HIS A 153 -12.87 -7.36 -5.68
CA HIS A 153 -12.33 -8.67 -5.35
C HIS A 153 -11.20 -8.50 -4.31
N PRO A 154 -11.42 -8.80 -3.01
CA PRO A 154 -10.43 -8.55 -1.96
C PRO A 154 -9.08 -9.26 -2.18
N LEU A 155 -9.10 -10.42 -2.81
CA LEU A 155 -7.90 -11.21 -3.14
C LEU A 155 -7.51 -11.11 -4.63
N ARG A 156 -7.71 -9.95 -5.25
CA ARG A 156 -7.47 -9.76 -6.70
C ARG A 156 -6.02 -10.11 -7.04
N THR A 157 -5.84 -10.87 -8.11
CA THR A 157 -4.54 -11.23 -8.71
C THR A 157 -4.65 -11.15 -10.23
N VAL A 158 -3.51 -11.19 -10.94
CA VAL A 158 -3.49 -11.33 -12.41
C VAL A 158 -4.21 -12.62 -12.84
N LYS A 159 -4.08 -13.69 -12.04
CA LYS A 159 -4.76 -14.97 -12.31
C LYS A 159 -6.28 -14.86 -12.17
N SER A 160 -6.78 -14.22 -11.10
CA SER A 160 -8.22 -14.03 -10.92
C SER A 160 -8.79 -13.12 -12.00
N GLU A 161 -8.05 -12.10 -12.42
CA GLU A 161 -8.44 -11.22 -13.52
C GLU A 161 -8.55 -11.95 -14.86
N ALA A 162 -7.65 -12.90 -15.14
CA ALA A 162 -7.77 -13.75 -16.32
C ALA A 162 -9.04 -14.63 -16.29
N PHE A 163 -9.42 -15.17 -15.12
CA PHE A 163 -10.67 -15.91 -14.97
C PHE A 163 -11.92 -15.02 -15.07
N ASP A 164 -11.86 -13.80 -14.52
CA ASP A 164 -12.91 -12.80 -14.68
C ASP A 164 -13.15 -12.48 -16.16
N ILE A 165 -12.08 -12.30 -16.95
CA ILE A 165 -12.16 -12.08 -18.41
C ILE A 165 -12.77 -13.29 -19.11
N GLN A 166 -12.34 -14.51 -18.74
CA GLN A 166 -12.88 -15.73 -19.31
C GLN A 166 -14.39 -15.85 -19.06
N GLU A 167 -14.83 -15.71 -17.81
CA GLU A 167 -16.24 -15.83 -17.44
C GLU A 167 -17.09 -14.71 -18.06
N LEU A 168 -16.54 -13.49 -18.16
CA LEU A 168 -17.17 -12.38 -18.86
C LEU A 168 -17.38 -12.71 -20.35
N ALA A 169 -16.34 -13.22 -21.03
CA ALA A 169 -16.40 -13.58 -22.43
C ALA A 169 -17.39 -14.72 -22.70
N ASP A 170 -17.44 -15.72 -21.82
CA ASP A 170 -18.35 -16.85 -21.90
C ASP A 170 -19.81 -16.40 -21.74
N LYS A 171 -20.10 -15.58 -20.71
CA LYS A 171 -21.46 -15.10 -20.44
C LYS A 171 -21.98 -14.14 -21.50
N LEU A 172 -21.11 -13.31 -22.09
CA LEU A 172 -21.47 -12.41 -23.19
C LEU A 172 -21.44 -13.09 -24.56
N GLN A 173 -21.07 -14.37 -24.62
CA GLN A 173 -20.97 -15.17 -25.84
C GLN A 173 -20.08 -14.50 -26.89
N ILE A 174 -18.95 -13.93 -26.46
CA ILE A 174 -17.97 -13.33 -27.36
C ILE A 174 -17.38 -14.40 -28.30
N GLY A 175 -17.39 -15.67 -27.87
CA GLY A 175 -17.08 -16.83 -28.69
C GLY A 175 -15.58 -17.14 -28.74
N SER A 176 -15.22 -18.26 -29.40
CA SER A 176 -13.84 -18.77 -29.44
C SER A 176 -12.87 -17.95 -30.31
N LYS A 177 -13.37 -16.98 -31.08
CA LYS A 177 -12.56 -16.06 -31.91
C LYS A 177 -12.18 -14.79 -31.15
N LEU A 178 -11.70 -14.95 -29.91
CA LEU A 178 -11.06 -13.85 -29.21
C LEU A 178 -9.72 -13.57 -29.89
N SER A 179 -9.63 -12.48 -30.65
CA SER A 179 -8.39 -12.11 -31.36
C SER A 179 -7.28 -11.70 -30.39
N GLY A 180 -7.65 -11.24 -29.19
CA GLY A 180 -6.71 -10.91 -28.12
C GLY A 180 -7.38 -10.16 -26.97
N ALA A 181 -6.67 -10.09 -25.84
CA ALA A 181 -6.96 -9.19 -24.74
C ALA A 181 -5.82 -8.17 -24.65
N SER A 182 -6.14 -6.88 -24.71
CA SER A 182 -5.12 -5.82 -24.57
C SER A 182 -5.03 -5.40 -23.10
N LEU A 183 -3.86 -5.60 -22.49
CA LEU A 183 -3.58 -5.15 -21.13
C LEU A 183 -2.76 -3.85 -21.19
N VAL A 184 -3.40 -2.72 -20.92
CA VAL A 184 -2.71 -1.42 -20.92
C VAL A 184 -2.14 -1.14 -19.53
N VAL A 185 -1.16 -1.93 -19.07
CA VAL A 185 -0.51 -1.67 -17.77
C VAL A 185 0.99 -2.03 -17.77
N PRO A 186 1.89 -1.04 -17.87
CA PRO A 186 3.33 -1.27 -17.69
C PRO A 186 3.77 -1.43 -16.23
N PHE A 187 2.91 -1.09 -15.25
CA PHE A 187 3.35 -0.86 -13.85
C PHE A 187 3.61 -2.11 -13.01
N VAL A 188 3.08 -3.27 -13.39
CA VAL A 188 3.28 -4.54 -12.65
C VAL A 188 4.49 -5.35 -13.14
N ASN A 189 5.18 -4.90 -14.18
CA ASN A 189 6.19 -5.73 -14.85
C ASN A 189 7.49 -5.91 -14.03
N TYR A 190 7.85 -4.94 -13.19
CA TYR A 190 9.18 -4.91 -12.54
C TYR A 190 9.47 -6.10 -11.61
N TRP A 191 8.44 -6.78 -11.12
CA TRP A 191 8.58 -7.95 -10.24
C TRP A 191 8.01 -9.23 -10.84
N TRP A 192 7.80 -9.28 -12.17
CA TRP A 192 7.28 -10.48 -12.81
C TRP A 192 8.34 -11.59 -12.77
N PRO A 193 8.06 -12.78 -12.19
CA PRO A 193 9.06 -13.84 -12.11
C PRO A 193 9.64 -14.33 -13.45
N CYS A 194 8.91 -14.15 -14.56
CA CYS A 194 9.35 -14.56 -15.89
C CYS A 194 10.13 -13.47 -16.66
N PHE A 195 10.30 -12.27 -16.09
CA PHE A 195 11.06 -11.19 -16.73
C PHE A 195 12.51 -11.14 -16.19
N PRO A 196 13.53 -10.91 -17.03
CA PRO A 196 14.92 -10.83 -16.56
C PRO A 196 15.12 -9.76 -15.48
N ALA A 197 15.58 -10.18 -14.30
CA ALA A 197 15.67 -9.30 -13.12
C ALA A 197 16.59 -8.09 -13.32
N ASN A 198 17.63 -8.21 -14.15
CA ASN A 198 18.52 -7.11 -14.53
C ASN A 198 17.77 -6.03 -15.32
N LEU A 199 17.01 -6.43 -16.35
CA LEU A 199 16.23 -5.51 -17.18
C LEU A 199 15.11 -4.86 -16.36
N SER A 200 14.40 -5.64 -15.53
CA SER A 200 13.41 -5.08 -14.61
C SER A 200 14.02 -4.02 -13.69
N LYS A 201 15.19 -4.30 -13.09
CA LYS A 201 15.84 -3.37 -12.17
C LYS A 201 16.35 -2.12 -12.88
N GLU A 202 16.85 -2.24 -14.10
CA GLU A 202 17.29 -1.12 -14.92
C GLU A 202 16.12 -0.23 -15.32
N ALA A 203 15.06 -0.82 -15.87
CA ALA A 203 13.84 -0.11 -16.22
C ALA A 203 13.18 0.56 -14.99
N PHE A 204 13.20 -0.11 -13.83
CA PHE A 204 12.66 0.47 -12.59
C PHE A 204 13.43 1.72 -12.15
N LYS A 205 14.75 1.75 -12.36
CA LYS A 205 15.58 2.91 -12.02
C LYS A 205 15.38 4.11 -12.94
N MET A 206 14.80 3.91 -14.12
CA MET A 206 14.45 4.99 -15.05
C MET A 206 13.22 5.78 -14.60
N LEU A 207 12.39 5.22 -13.70
CA LEU A 207 11.26 5.94 -13.12
C LEU A 207 11.73 7.11 -12.25
N LEU A 208 10.88 8.13 -12.12
CA LEU A 208 11.09 9.21 -11.15
C LEU A 208 11.20 8.62 -9.74
N VAL A 209 12.05 9.22 -8.91
CA VAL A 209 12.37 8.71 -7.56
C VAL A 209 11.10 8.52 -6.72
N GLN A 210 10.13 9.43 -6.84
CA GLN A 210 8.84 9.33 -6.16
C GLN A 210 8.04 8.09 -6.58
N ASP A 211 7.98 7.80 -7.89
CA ASP A 211 7.26 6.63 -8.42
C ASP A 211 7.94 5.32 -8.01
N GLN A 212 9.28 5.30 -7.96
CA GLN A 212 10.02 4.16 -7.42
C GLN A 212 9.61 3.87 -5.96
N TRP A 213 9.44 4.90 -5.13
CA TRP A 213 8.99 4.71 -3.76
C TRP A 213 7.55 4.22 -3.69
N VAL A 214 6.63 4.82 -4.43
CA VAL A 214 5.22 4.35 -4.49
C VAL A 214 5.15 2.88 -4.86
N PHE A 215 5.91 2.44 -5.87
CA PHE A 215 5.84 1.06 -6.34
C PHE A 215 6.47 0.09 -5.34
N ARG A 216 7.53 0.51 -4.63
CA ARG A 216 8.07 -0.28 -3.51
C ARG A 216 7.06 -0.41 -2.38
N VAL A 217 6.35 0.67 -2.04
CA VAL A 217 5.30 0.62 -1.01
C VAL A 217 4.16 -0.29 -1.46
N ALA A 218 3.71 -0.17 -2.71
CA ALA A 218 2.68 -1.05 -3.29
C ALA A 218 3.08 -2.54 -3.23
N HIS A 219 4.36 -2.84 -3.50
CA HIS A 219 4.85 -4.22 -3.55
C HIS A 219 5.15 -4.82 -2.18
N TYR A 220 5.89 -4.10 -1.32
CA TYR A 220 6.39 -4.64 -0.05
C TYR A 220 5.50 -4.34 1.15
N VAL A 221 4.75 -3.24 1.12
CA VAL A 221 3.95 -2.76 2.26
C VAL A 221 2.55 -2.32 1.78
N PRO A 222 1.79 -3.20 1.10
CA PRO A 222 0.54 -2.83 0.42
C PRO A 222 -0.53 -2.25 1.36
N TRP A 223 -0.50 -2.59 2.66
CA TRP A 223 -1.41 -2.02 3.66
C TRP A 223 -1.21 -0.52 3.87
N LEU A 224 -0.03 0.02 3.57
CA LEU A 224 0.30 1.45 3.67
C LEU A 224 0.04 2.20 2.34
N PHE A 225 -0.22 1.48 1.25
CA PHE A 225 -0.31 2.05 -0.08
C PHE A 225 -1.36 3.15 -0.19
N ASN A 226 -2.57 2.93 0.34
CA ASN A 226 -3.64 3.92 0.29
C ASN A 226 -3.25 5.23 0.97
N TRP A 227 -2.70 5.17 2.19
CA TRP A 227 -2.20 6.36 2.88
C TRP A 227 -1.08 7.04 2.08
N TRP A 228 -0.15 6.26 1.53
CA TRP A 228 0.97 6.80 0.76
C TRP A 228 0.53 7.60 -0.47
N VAL A 229 -0.51 7.13 -1.18
CA VAL A 229 -1.02 7.81 -2.38
C VAL A 229 -2.00 8.94 -2.08
N THR A 230 -2.67 8.94 -0.92
CA THR A 230 -3.68 9.95 -0.54
C THR A 230 -3.15 11.09 0.32
N GLN A 231 -1.97 10.93 0.94
CA GLN A 231 -1.33 12.00 1.72
C GLN A 231 -1.01 13.22 0.84
N LYS A 232 -0.91 14.40 1.47
CA LYS A 232 -0.72 15.71 0.80
C LYS A 232 0.61 16.39 1.11
N TRP A 233 1.50 15.72 1.83
CA TRP A 233 2.79 16.27 2.28
C TRP A 233 3.85 16.24 1.20
N PHE A 234 3.76 15.30 0.26
CA PHE A 234 4.64 15.23 -0.90
C PHE A 234 3.93 14.63 -2.12
N PRO A 235 4.36 14.94 -3.36
CA PRO A 235 3.87 14.28 -4.56
C PRO A 235 4.14 12.78 -4.45
N SER A 236 3.08 11.98 -4.37
CA SER A 236 3.20 10.53 -4.24
C SER A 236 3.50 9.92 -5.61
N LEU A 237 2.59 10.08 -6.56
CA LEU A 237 2.66 9.47 -7.89
C LEU A 237 2.63 10.55 -8.97
N SER A 238 3.67 10.57 -9.82
CA SER A 238 3.85 11.59 -10.86
C SER A 238 2.64 11.73 -11.78
N MET A 239 2.00 10.60 -12.11
CA MET A 239 0.80 10.56 -12.95
C MET A 239 -0.36 11.29 -12.31
N LEU A 240 -0.68 11.03 -11.03
CA LEU A 240 -1.79 11.71 -10.34
C LEU A 240 -1.56 13.22 -10.23
N THR A 241 -0.30 13.65 -10.27
CA THR A 241 0.06 15.08 -10.25
C THR A 241 0.19 15.71 -11.64
N GLY A 242 -0.09 14.97 -12.71
CA GLY A 242 0.05 15.45 -14.10
C GLY A 242 1.49 15.83 -14.47
N ASN A 243 2.49 15.21 -13.84
CA ASN A 243 3.88 15.55 -14.09
C ASN A 243 4.35 14.99 -15.45
N MET A 244 4.49 15.89 -16.42
CA MET A 244 4.85 15.56 -17.80
C MET A 244 6.29 15.05 -17.96
N ALA A 245 7.14 15.12 -16.92
CA ALA A 245 8.51 14.61 -16.95
C ALA A 245 8.59 13.08 -17.10
N ILE A 246 7.47 12.37 -16.99
CA ILE A 246 7.38 10.93 -17.24
C ILE A 246 7.39 10.58 -18.75
N PHE A 247 7.08 11.53 -19.61
CA PHE A 247 6.89 11.29 -21.05
C PHE A 247 8.16 11.62 -21.83
N SER A 248 8.49 10.76 -22.78
CA SER A 248 9.54 11.06 -23.76
C SER A 248 9.08 12.13 -24.77
N GLY A 249 10.01 12.71 -25.53
CA GLY A 249 9.67 13.67 -26.60
C GLY A 249 8.57 13.16 -27.55
N PRO A 250 8.70 11.94 -28.11
CA PRO A 250 7.66 11.32 -28.92
C PRO A 250 6.32 11.13 -28.20
N ASP A 251 6.33 10.77 -26.91
CA ASP A 251 5.09 10.62 -26.13
C ASP A 251 4.36 11.95 -26.01
N LEU A 252 5.10 13.04 -25.78
CA LEU A 252 4.54 14.39 -25.71
C LEU A 252 3.92 14.82 -27.06
N GLU A 253 4.56 14.48 -28.18
CA GLU A 253 4.00 14.74 -29.51
C GLU A 253 2.72 13.92 -29.76
N MET A 254 2.70 12.67 -29.33
CA MET A 254 1.52 11.81 -29.43
C MET A 254 0.38 12.34 -28.56
N LEU A 255 0.66 12.76 -27.32
CA LEU A 255 -0.34 13.36 -26.43
C LEU A 255 -0.95 14.63 -27.02
N LYS A 256 -0.14 15.47 -27.67
CA LYS A 256 -0.64 16.65 -28.39
C LYS A 256 -1.61 16.25 -29.52
N LYS A 257 -1.22 15.28 -30.35
CA LYS A 257 -2.09 14.77 -31.42
C LYS A 257 -3.39 14.17 -30.88
N LEU A 258 -3.32 13.44 -29.77
CA LEU A 258 -4.52 12.86 -29.12
C LEU A 258 -5.44 13.95 -28.55
N ALA A 259 -4.89 15.02 -27.98
CA ALA A 259 -5.67 16.15 -27.48
C ALA A 259 -6.39 16.93 -28.61
N GLU A 260 -5.89 16.87 -29.84
CA GLU A 260 -6.49 17.49 -31.03
C GLU A 260 -7.64 16.65 -31.62
N ILE A 261 -7.78 15.37 -31.25
CA ILE A 261 -8.88 14.52 -31.73
C ILE A 261 -10.16 14.93 -30.99
N PRO A 262 -11.25 15.31 -31.71
CA PRO A 262 -12.50 15.65 -31.07
C PRO A 262 -13.02 14.48 -30.23
N SER A 263 -13.27 14.71 -28.94
CA SER A 263 -13.91 13.73 -28.08
C SER A 263 -15.36 13.56 -28.51
N VAL A 264 -15.67 12.52 -29.28
CA VAL A 264 -17.06 12.17 -29.57
C VAL A 264 -17.71 11.72 -28.26
N GLY A 265 -18.51 12.61 -27.64
CA GLY A 265 -19.37 12.29 -26.51
C GLY A 265 -18.85 12.63 -25.10
N GLN A 266 -17.81 13.47 -24.96
CA GLN A 266 -17.37 13.93 -23.64
C GLN A 266 -17.82 15.37 -23.41
N VAL A 267 -18.57 15.58 -22.31
CA VAL A 267 -18.83 16.92 -21.76
C VAL A 267 -17.48 17.55 -21.47
N ASP A 268 -17.26 18.75 -22.01
CA ASP A 268 -16.01 19.51 -21.98
C ASP A 268 -15.40 19.58 -20.58
N ASN A 269 -14.36 18.79 -20.32
CA ASN A 269 -13.32 19.20 -19.37
C ASN A 269 -12.01 18.43 -19.58
N PRO A 270 -11.01 18.99 -20.29
CA PRO A 270 -9.73 18.33 -20.58
C PRO A 270 -8.79 18.17 -19.37
N LEU A 271 -9.25 18.42 -18.14
CA LEU A 271 -8.44 18.36 -16.92
C LEU A 271 -8.76 17.19 -15.98
N HIS A 272 -9.64 16.26 -16.36
CA HIS A 272 -10.03 15.15 -15.47
C HIS A 272 -9.23 13.86 -15.66
N MET A 273 -8.22 13.81 -16.53
CA MET A 273 -7.37 12.62 -16.72
C MET A 273 -6.50 12.28 -15.49
N PHE A 274 -6.42 13.17 -14.49
CA PHE A 274 -5.57 13.00 -13.30
C PHE A 274 -6.23 13.42 -11.98
N SER A 275 -7.56 13.44 -11.90
CA SER A 275 -8.29 13.91 -10.72
C SER A 275 -9.27 12.86 -10.22
N SER A 276 -8.83 12.06 -9.24
CA SER A 276 -9.67 11.38 -8.24
C SER A 276 -9.46 12.05 -6.88
#